data_AF-A0A935EIK1-F1
#
_entry.id   AF-A0A935EIK1-F1
#
_cell.length_a   1.000
_cell.length_b   1.000
_cell.length_c   1.000
_cell.angle_alpha   90.00
_cell.angle_beta   90.00
_cell.angle_gamma   90.00
#
_symmetry.space_group_name_H-M   'P 1'
#
loop_
_entity.id
_entity.type
_entity.pdbx_description
1 polymer ?
#
loop_
_entity_poly.entity_id
_entity_poly.type
_entity_poly.pdbx_seq_one_letter_code
_entity_poly.pdbx_strand_id
1 'polypeptide(L)'
;MAALPKKFTPEEMENGLDKEARRSAGHLDTAIGDEREYRKYVGMLNNLLSLRRENFDARKVKIEEVILPGSMGDPNTVYQLQNYIVGISQTGLILNTDKDLDLDRSFVRVNYFDLLRSQRVRNNVQAGVSNRPIDFVAVRLPGEPFRSSNTQPDENPIWVYGDNDKQVIIHSRTDDNGAISYRYQSVSGLRQNADGSVVFKEESVGPGFPLGYFEDPDFAIPADERAAWLSTWHTETEWMAAVHKTKYSNALIGLNEQLDRHPVFASGETDVSADEGLLRRFRQRQREVTEADLLILANDRWNFDVRGFNPGGNHGSFFRISTNSTFMIAGGRDTGIPRGLAVEQPYDSLSFVPTVLRLMGKIDENNRPSEGLAGQGFRRFPGRVITEVIGSGRQEEKR
;
A
#
# COMPACT_ATOMS: atom_id res chain seq x y z
N MET A 1 23.80 16.64 -26.10
CA MET A 1 23.90 16.12 -24.73
C MET A 1 25.17 16.65 -24.12
N ALA A 2 25.10 17.41 -23.02
CA ALA A 2 26.30 17.75 -22.26
C ALA A 2 26.85 16.46 -21.63
N ALA A 3 28.05 16.05 -22.03
CA ALA A 3 28.66 14.84 -21.51
C ALA A 3 29.02 15.05 -20.03
N LEU A 4 28.59 14.14 -19.16
CA LEU A 4 29.03 14.12 -17.77
C LEU A 4 30.58 14.14 -17.72
N PRO A 5 31.19 14.84 -16.74
CA PRO A 5 32.63 14.82 -16.57
C PRO A 5 33.12 13.36 -16.44
N LYS A 6 34.13 12.99 -17.21
CA LYS A 6 34.62 11.60 -17.27
C LYS A 6 35.30 11.13 -15.98
N LYS A 7 35.71 12.05 -15.10
CA LYS A 7 36.38 11.78 -13.82
C LYS A 7 36.02 12.84 -12.79
N PHE A 8 35.79 12.41 -11.56
CA PHE A 8 35.64 13.24 -10.36
C PHE A 8 36.83 13.00 -9.45
N THR A 9 37.28 14.01 -8.71
CA THR A 9 38.33 13.87 -7.70
C THR A 9 37.77 13.20 -6.43
N PRO A 10 38.63 12.63 -5.54
CA PRO A 10 38.17 12.05 -4.27
C PRO A 10 37.38 13.04 -3.39
N GLU A 11 37.79 14.31 -3.36
CA GLU A 11 37.12 15.37 -2.62
C GLU A 11 35.74 15.69 -3.21
N GLU A 12 35.62 15.74 -4.54
CA GLU A 12 34.33 15.91 -5.21
C GLU A 12 33.38 14.72 -4.98
N MET A 13 33.92 13.50 -4.91
CA MET A 13 33.14 12.30 -4.59
C MET A 13 32.70 12.27 -3.13
N GLU A 14 33.56 12.71 -2.20
CA GLU A 14 33.22 12.84 -0.78
C GLU A 14 32.09 13.86 -0.56
N ASN A 15 32.14 14.97 -1.30
CA ASN A 15 31.11 16.00 -1.33
C ASN A 15 29.87 15.61 -2.17
N GLY A 16 29.90 14.45 -2.84
CA GLY A 16 28.75 13.88 -3.55
C GLY A 16 28.43 14.50 -4.92
N LEU A 17 29.36 15.26 -5.52
CA LEU A 17 29.15 15.92 -6.82
C LEU A 17 28.99 14.91 -7.96
N ASP A 18 29.62 13.74 -7.88
CA ASP A 18 29.45 12.66 -8.84
C ASP A 18 28.02 12.10 -8.84
N LYS A 19 27.44 11.94 -7.64
CA LYS A 19 26.06 11.49 -7.44
C LYS A 19 25.07 12.55 -7.92
N GLU A 20 25.33 13.83 -7.64
CA GLU A 20 24.51 14.93 -8.11
C GLU A 20 24.49 15.01 -9.65
N ALA A 21 25.66 14.93 -10.29
CA ALA A 21 25.75 14.95 -11.74
C ALA A 21 24.98 13.78 -12.38
N ARG A 22 25.12 12.57 -11.84
CA ARG A 22 24.34 11.39 -12.28
C ARG A 22 22.84 11.58 -12.08
N ARG A 23 22.41 12.15 -10.95
CA ARG A 23 21.00 12.44 -10.67
C ARG A 23 20.43 13.43 -11.69
N SER A 24 21.16 14.51 -11.97
CA SER A 24 20.78 15.52 -12.96
C SER A 24 20.65 14.95 -14.37
N ALA A 25 21.58 14.07 -14.78
CA ALA A 25 21.48 13.37 -16.06
C ALA A 25 20.24 12.47 -16.13
N GLY A 26 19.99 11.67 -15.08
CA GLY A 26 18.78 10.83 -15.00
C GLY A 26 17.48 11.63 -15.02
N HIS A 27 17.45 12.79 -14.36
CA HIS A 27 16.30 13.70 -14.37
C HIS A 27 16.04 14.26 -15.78
N LEU A 28 17.10 14.64 -16.51
CA LEU A 28 16.97 15.14 -17.88
C LEU A 28 16.43 14.06 -18.82
N ASP A 29 16.96 12.83 -18.76
CA ASP A 29 16.49 11.72 -19.59
C ASP A 29 15.01 11.40 -19.29
N THR A 30 14.63 11.44 -18.02
CA THR A 30 13.23 11.29 -17.59
C THR A 30 12.36 12.40 -18.18
N ALA A 31 12.79 13.67 -18.09
CA ALA A 31 12.04 14.81 -18.62
C ALA A 31 11.85 14.75 -20.15
N ILE A 32 12.87 14.34 -20.89
CA ILE A 32 12.78 14.13 -22.34
C ILE A 32 11.77 13.00 -22.66
N GLY A 33 11.82 11.91 -21.87
CA GLY A 33 10.86 10.81 -21.98
C GLY A 33 9.42 11.27 -21.74
N ASP A 34 9.19 12.00 -20.65
CA ASP A 34 7.87 12.52 -20.27
C ASP A 34 7.32 13.49 -21.31
N GLU A 35 8.15 14.41 -21.82
CA GLU A 35 7.72 15.36 -22.86
C GLU A 35 7.23 14.62 -24.11
N ARG A 36 7.95 13.58 -24.52
CA ARG A 36 7.57 12.76 -25.68
C ARG A 36 6.23 12.06 -25.46
N GLU A 37 6.00 11.46 -24.29
CA GLU A 37 4.72 10.81 -23.98
C GLU A 37 3.58 11.84 -23.83
N TYR A 38 3.85 12.99 -23.22
CA TYR A 38 2.87 14.06 -23.10
C TYR A 38 2.42 14.61 -24.46
N ARG A 39 3.34 14.76 -25.44
CA ARG A 39 2.97 15.16 -26.81
C ARG A 39 2.02 14.15 -27.47
N LYS A 40 2.19 12.85 -27.23
CA LYS A 40 1.25 11.83 -27.72
C LYS A 40 -0.12 11.98 -27.08
N TYR A 41 -0.15 12.16 -25.76
CA TYR A 41 -1.38 12.40 -25.00
C TYR A 41 -2.16 13.62 -25.51
N VAL A 42 -1.48 14.75 -25.74
CA VAL A 42 -2.11 15.97 -26.29
C VAL A 42 -2.72 15.71 -27.67
N GLY A 43 -2.03 14.96 -28.54
CA GLY A 43 -2.57 14.56 -29.85
C GLY A 43 -3.88 13.76 -29.72
N MET A 44 -3.92 12.79 -28.80
CA MET A 44 -5.11 11.98 -28.55
C MET A 44 -6.25 12.78 -27.94
N LEU A 45 -5.97 13.68 -26.99
CA LEU A 45 -6.98 14.55 -26.39
C LEU A 45 -7.61 15.46 -27.46
N ASN A 46 -6.81 16.01 -28.37
CA ASN A 46 -7.32 16.79 -29.50
C ASN A 46 -8.23 15.95 -30.41
N ASN A 47 -7.85 14.70 -30.70
CA ASN A 47 -8.69 13.78 -31.47
C ASN A 47 -10.03 13.52 -30.76
N LEU A 48 -9.98 13.22 -29.45
CA LEU A 48 -11.18 12.98 -28.63
C LEU A 48 -12.11 14.20 -28.60
N LEU A 49 -11.56 15.40 -28.35
CA LEU A 49 -12.33 16.66 -28.32
C LEU A 49 -12.88 17.07 -29.70
N SER A 50 -12.30 16.56 -30.78
CA SER A 50 -12.78 16.80 -32.15
C SER A 50 -14.00 15.95 -32.51
N LEU A 51 -14.30 14.89 -31.74
CA LEU A 51 -15.50 14.07 -31.94
C LEU A 51 -16.76 14.91 -31.64
N ARG A 52 -17.63 15.03 -32.64
CA ARG A 52 -18.94 15.69 -32.50
C ARG A 52 -20.07 14.72 -32.78
N ARG A 53 -21.16 14.84 -32.02
CA ARG A 53 -22.34 13.96 -32.15
C ARG A 53 -22.91 13.98 -33.57
N GLU A 54 -22.90 15.14 -34.22
CA GLU A 54 -23.43 15.30 -35.59
C GLU A 54 -22.64 14.49 -36.63
N ASN A 55 -21.34 14.25 -36.40
CA ASN A 55 -20.40 13.68 -37.39
C ASN A 55 -19.72 12.39 -36.89
N PHE A 56 -20.20 11.82 -35.78
CA PHE A 56 -19.60 10.64 -35.17
C PHE A 56 -19.95 9.38 -35.98
N ASP A 57 -18.93 8.77 -36.59
CA ASP A 57 -19.02 7.44 -37.20
C ASP A 57 -18.06 6.50 -36.47
N ALA A 58 -18.61 5.63 -35.62
CA ALA A 58 -17.83 4.70 -34.80
C ALA A 58 -16.89 3.82 -35.62
N ARG A 59 -17.19 3.54 -36.90
CA ARG A 59 -16.34 2.71 -37.78
C ARG A 59 -15.07 3.41 -38.22
N LYS A 60 -15.03 4.74 -38.14
CA LYS A 60 -13.88 5.56 -38.55
C LYS A 60 -12.96 5.93 -37.39
N VAL A 61 -13.40 5.67 -36.15
CA VAL A 61 -12.63 5.98 -34.94
C VAL A 61 -11.86 4.73 -34.55
N LYS A 62 -10.53 4.82 -34.52
CA LYS A 62 -9.71 3.82 -33.82
C LYS A 62 -9.65 4.19 -32.36
N ILE A 63 -9.97 3.24 -31.48
CA ILE A 63 -10.05 3.53 -30.05
C ILE A 63 -8.71 4.01 -29.50
N GLU A 64 -7.60 3.50 -30.03
CA GLU A 64 -6.24 3.85 -29.64
C GLU A 64 -5.84 5.27 -30.06
N GLU A 65 -6.59 5.91 -30.97
CA GLU A 65 -6.36 7.29 -31.41
C GLU A 65 -7.09 8.32 -30.53
N VAL A 66 -8.02 7.85 -29.68
CA VAL A 66 -8.86 8.69 -28.80
C VAL A 66 -8.74 8.31 -27.32
N ILE A 67 -8.22 7.12 -27.02
CA ILE A 67 -7.87 6.63 -25.67
C ILE A 67 -6.45 6.07 -25.73
N LEU A 68 -5.57 6.61 -24.90
CA LEU A 68 -4.17 6.16 -24.85
C LEU A 68 -4.10 4.70 -24.38
N PRO A 69 -3.39 3.81 -25.10
CA PRO A 69 -3.17 2.45 -24.63
C PRO A 69 -2.53 2.43 -23.25
N GLY A 70 -3.09 1.62 -22.34
CA GLY A 70 -2.65 1.56 -20.94
C GLY A 70 -3.18 2.70 -20.06
N SER A 71 -4.02 3.60 -20.59
CA SER A 71 -4.75 4.56 -19.76
C SER A 71 -5.78 3.82 -18.90
N MET A 72 -5.58 3.85 -17.59
CA MET A 72 -6.46 3.17 -16.63
C MET A 72 -7.66 4.03 -16.19
N GLY A 73 -7.64 5.34 -16.49
CA GLY A 73 -8.70 6.27 -16.10
C GLY A 73 -8.61 6.66 -14.62
N ASP A 74 -9.77 7.00 -14.04
CA ASP A 74 -9.90 7.21 -12.60
C ASP A 74 -10.02 5.85 -11.86
N PRO A 75 -9.59 5.78 -10.59
CA PRO A 75 -9.77 4.60 -9.75
C PRO A 75 -11.22 4.12 -9.71
N ASN A 76 -11.44 2.80 -9.75
CA ASN A 76 -12.77 2.26 -9.60
C ASN A 76 -13.29 2.50 -8.17
N THR A 77 -14.53 2.96 -8.04
CA THR A 77 -15.22 3.03 -6.76
C THR A 77 -15.68 1.63 -6.31
N VAL A 78 -15.93 1.46 -5.01
CA VAL A 78 -16.52 0.21 -4.50
C VAL A 78 -17.85 -0.10 -5.18
N TYR A 79 -18.68 0.93 -5.44
CA TYR A 79 -19.94 0.75 -6.17
C TYR A 79 -19.70 0.17 -7.57
N GLN A 80 -18.71 0.68 -8.30
CA GLN A 80 -18.35 0.18 -9.62
C GLN A 80 -17.83 -1.26 -9.55
N LEU A 81 -16.99 -1.60 -8.56
CA LEU A 81 -16.47 -2.96 -8.38
C LEU A 81 -17.56 -3.96 -7.95
N GLN A 82 -18.60 -3.51 -7.25
CA GLN A 82 -19.77 -4.31 -6.89
C GLN A 82 -20.78 -4.45 -8.04
N ASN A 83 -20.75 -3.56 -9.03
CA ASN A 83 -21.71 -3.46 -10.13
C ASN A 83 -21.02 -3.44 -11.50
N TYR A 84 -19.89 -4.14 -11.63
CA TYR A 84 -19.03 -3.98 -12.79
C TYR A 84 -19.67 -4.57 -14.05
N ILE A 85 -19.77 -3.75 -15.11
CA ILE A 85 -20.39 -4.16 -16.37
C ILE A 85 -19.42 -5.05 -17.14
N VAL A 86 -19.82 -6.29 -17.41
CA VAL A 86 -19.00 -7.27 -18.16
C VAL A 86 -19.53 -7.54 -19.57
N GLY A 87 -20.70 -6.99 -19.92
CA GLY A 87 -21.26 -7.13 -21.26
C GLY A 87 -22.70 -6.66 -21.35
N ILE A 88 -23.23 -6.66 -22.59
CA ILE A 88 -24.64 -6.41 -22.85
C ILE A 88 -25.44 -7.63 -22.38
N SER A 89 -26.62 -7.39 -21.81
CA SER A 89 -27.53 -8.47 -21.42
C SER A 89 -28.00 -9.28 -22.63
N GLN A 90 -28.48 -10.50 -22.38
CA GLN A 90 -29.02 -11.36 -23.44
C GLN A 90 -30.23 -10.73 -24.16
N THR A 91 -30.92 -9.80 -23.49
CA THR A 91 -32.07 -9.08 -24.03
C THR A 91 -31.68 -7.82 -24.81
N GLY A 92 -30.39 -7.46 -24.87
CA GLY A 92 -29.91 -6.27 -25.55
C GLY A 92 -30.18 -4.98 -24.77
N LEU A 93 -30.01 -3.84 -25.46
CA LEU A 93 -30.28 -2.51 -24.89
C LEU A 93 -31.79 -2.29 -24.79
N ILE A 94 -32.28 -2.09 -23.56
CA ILE A 94 -33.68 -1.87 -23.25
C ILE A 94 -33.86 -0.43 -22.78
N LEU A 95 -34.94 0.22 -23.23
CA LEU A 95 -35.33 1.51 -22.68
C LEU A 95 -36.30 1.33 -21.51
N ASN A 96 -36.19 2.18 -20.50
CA ASN A 96 -37.14 2.28 -19.41
C ASN A 96 -38.44 2.97 -19.88
N THR A 97 -39.39 3.18 -18.96
CA THR A 97 -40.68 3.82 -19.25
C THR A 97 -40.54 5.25 -19.77
N ASP A 98 -39.46 5.94 -19.41
CA ASP A 98 -39.17 7.32 -19.81
C ASP A 98 -38.42 7.40 -21.15
N LYS A 99 -38.20 6.25 -21.81
CA LYS A 99 -37.43 6.08 -23.05
C LYS A 99 -35.93 6.34 -22.90
N ASP A 100 -35.42 6.34 -21.67
CA ASP A 100 -33.98 6.36 -21.39
C ASP A 100 -33.44 4.93 -21.33
N LEU A 101 -32.12 4.77 -21.52
CA LEU A 101 -31.49 3.46 -21.45
C LEU A 101 -31.58 2.88 -20.02
N ASP A 102 -32.21 1.72 -19.88
CA ASP A 102 -32.28 0.96 -18.63
C ASP A 102 -30.95 0.22 -18.42
N LEU A 103 -30.04 0.84 -17.66
CA LEU A 103 -28.71 0.29 -17.43
C LEU A 103 -28.72 -1.05 -16.70
N ASP A 104 -29.74 -1.32 -15.88
CA ASP A 104 -29.82 -2.53 -15.05
C ASP A 104 -30.22 -3.73 -15.89
N ARG A 105 -31.17 -3.52 -16.82
CA ARG A 105 -31.64 -4.57 -17.72
C ARG A 105 -30.82 -4.70 -18.99
N SER A 106 -30.10 -3.65 -19.39
CA SER A 106 -29.31 -3.63 -20.62
C SER A 106 -27.93 -4.28 -20.48
N PHE A 107 -27.42 -4.45 -19.26
CA PHE A 107 -26.06 -4.92 -19.03
C PHE A 107 -25.99 -6.06 -18.01
N VAL A 108 -25.08 -7.00 -18.25
CA VAL A 108 -24.68 -8.01 -17.26
C VAL A 108 -23.67 -7.35 -16.33
N ARG A 109 -23.90 -7.50 -15.02
CA ARG A 109 -23.01 -7.00 -13.98
C ARG A 109 -22.48 -8.11 -13.11
N VAL A 110 -21.28 -7.89 -12.59
CA VAL A 110 -20.62 -8.79 -11.66
C VAL A 110 -20.14 -8.01 -10.45
N ASN A 111 -20.35 -8.58 -9.27
CA ASN A 111 -19.67 -8.16 -8.06
C ASN A 111 -18.29 -8.84 -8.01
N TYR A 112 -17.21 -8.08 -8.19
CA TYR A 112 -15.86 -8.64 -8.19
C TYR A 112 -15.48 -9.30 -6.86
N PHE A 113 -15.98 -8.79 -5.73
CA PHE A 113 -15.70 -9.35 -4.42
C PHE A 113 -16.27 -10.77 -4.28
N ASP A 114 -17.54 -10.95 -4.63
CA ASP A 114 -18.21 -12.26 -4.67
C ASP A 114 -17.57 -13.18 -5.73
N LEU A 115 -17.30 -12.66 -6.93
CA LEU A 115 -16.69 -13.42 -8.02
C LEU A 115 -15.33 -14.00 -7.60
N LEU A 116 -14.46 -13.16 -7.04
CA LEU A 116 -13.12 -13.56 -6.61
C LEU A 116 -13.19 -14.54 -5.43
N ARG A 117 -14.01 -14.26 -4.41
CA ARG A 117 -14.11 -15.14 -3.23
C ARG A 117 -14.86 -16.45 -3.48
N SER A 118 -15.69 -16.52 -4.51
CA SER A 118 -16.37 -17.74 -4.91
C SER A 118 -15.49 -18.70 -5.72
N GLN A 119 -14.29 -18.31 -6.15
CA GLN A 119 -13.40 -19.19 -6.91
C GLN A 119 -13.07 -20.48 -6.14
N ARG A 120 -13.15 -21.63 -6.82
CA ARG A 120 -12.85 -22.96 -6.26
C ARG A 120 -12.06 -23.77 -7.27
N VAL A 121 -11.11 -24.55 -6.77
CA VAL A 121 -10.44 -25.58 -7.57
C VAL A 121 -11.05 -26.93 -7.24
N ARG A 122 -11.37 -27.72 -8.27
CA ARG A 122 -12.06 -29.01 -8.11
C ARG A 122 -11.18 -30.08 -7.48
N ASN A 123 -9.89 -30.09 -7.84
CA ASN A 123 -8.93 -31.07 -7.37
C ASN A 123 -7.88 -30.35 -6.53
N ASN A 124 -7.91 -30.56 -5.21
CA ASN A 124 -6.78 -30.20 -4.38
C ASN A 124 -5.78 -31.35 -4.38
N VAL A 125 -4.56 -31.07 -4.80
CA VAL A 125 -3.48 -32.07 -4.87
C VAL A 125 -2.86 -32.35 -3.51
N GLN A 126 -3.18 -31.56 -2.48
CA GLN A 126 -2.66 -31.72 -1.12
C GLN A 126 -3.80 -31.82 -0.10
N ALA A 127 -3.77 -32.88 0.73
CA ALA A 127 -4.70 -33.04 1.83
C ALA A 127 -4.54 -31.92 2.86
N GLY A 128 -5.66 -31.40 3.39
CA GLY A 128 -5.66 -30.33 4.39
C GLY A 128 -5.38 -28.92 3.83
N VAL A 129 -5.19 -28.77 2.52
CA VAL A 129 -5.17 -27.46 1.87
C VAL A 129 -6.61 -27.09 1.46
N SER A 130 -6.98 -25.83 1.63
CA SER A 130 -8.28 -25.32 1.20
C SER A 130 -8.39 -25.39 -0.33
N ASN A 131 -9.56 -25.73 -0.86
CA ASN A 131 -9.83 -25.63 -2.30
C ASN A 131 -10.22 -24.22 -2.75
N ARG A 132 -10.15 -23.24 -1.85
CA ARG A 132 -10.42 -21.81 -2.08
C ARG A 132 -9.08 -21.08 -2.24
N PRO A 133 -8.70 -20.66 -3.45
CA PRO A 133 -7.38 -20.08 -3.71
C PRO A 133 -7.23 -18.65 -3.22
N ILE A 134 -8.33 -17.93 -3.01
CA ILE A 134 -8.34 -16.53 -2.56
C ILE A 134 -8.74 -16.49 -1.09
N ASP A 135 -7.97 -15.77 -0.30
CA ASP A 135 -8.21 -15.58 1.13
C ASP A 135 -9.20 -14.45 1.38
N PHE A 136 -8.80 -13.24 0.98
CA PHE A 136 -9.58 -12.02 1.05
C PHE A 136 -9.24 -11.10 -0.13
N VAL A 137 -10.08 -10.10 -0.31
CA VAL A 137 -9.85 -8.99 -1.23
C VAL A 137 -9.83 -7.71 -0.40
N ALA A 138 -8.86 -6.83 -0.63
CA ALA A 138 -8.75 -5.56 0.08
C ALA A 138 -8.80 -4.37 -0.88
N VAL A 139 -9.48 -3.30 -0.45
CA VAL A 139 -9.60 -2.05 -1.21
C VAL A 139 -9.58 -0.85 -0.27
N ARG A 140 -9.20 0.31 -0.79
CA ARG A 140 -9.34 1.58 -0.10
C ARG A 140 -10.78 2.08 -0.19
N LEU A 141 -11.36 2.52 0.93
CA LEU A 141 -12.65 3.21 0.98
C LEU A 141 -12.44 4.73 0.88
N PRO A 142 -13.42 5.49 0.34
CA PRO A 142 -13.37 6.94 0.48
C PRO A 142 -13.47 7.32 1.97
N GLY A 143 -12.62 8.26 2.43
CA GLY A 143 -12.58 8.68 3.82
C GLY A 143 -13.74 9.60 4.25
N GLU A 144 -14.30 10.41 3.35
CA GLU A 144 -15.35 11.41 3.67
C GLU A 144 -16.54 10.84 4.47
N PRO A 145 -17.13 9.66 4.14
CA PRO A 145 -18.23 9.08 4.91
C PRO A 145 -17.87 8.72 6.37
N PHE A 146 -16.58 8.64 6.70
CA PHE A 146 -16.06 8.27 8.02
C PHE A 146 -15.55 9.49 8.81
N ARG A 147 -15.64 10.71 8.24
CA ARG A 147 -15.17 11.99 8.80
C ARG A 147 -16.32 12.85 9.41
N SER A 148 -16.77 12.51 10.61
CA SER A 148 -17.77 13.20 11.47
C SER A 148 -17.41 13.65 12.94
N SER A 149 -16.15 13.65 13.45
CA SER A 149 -15.73 13.96 14.86
C SER A 149 -14.20 13.88 15.13
N ASN A 150 -13.71 14.47 16.24
CA ASN A 150 -12.29 14.52 16.68
C ASN A 150 -11.63 13.16 17.06
N THR A 151 -12.22 12.01 16.73
CA THR A 151 -11.70 10.66 17.05
C THR A 151 -11.43 9.82 15.80
N GLN A 152 -11.18 10.48 14.67
CA GLN A 152 -11.40 9.89 13.35
C GLN A 152 -10.17 9.45 12.59
N PRO A 153 -10.39 8.57 11.59
CA PRO A 153 -9.40 8.34 10.57
C PRO A 153 -9.16 9.64 9.81
N ASP A 154 -7.91 10.07 9.76
CA ASP A 154 -7.46 11.15 8.87
C ASP A 154 -7.14 10.59 7.47
N GLU A 155 -6.79 9.32 7.38
CA GLU A 155 -6.56 8.54 6.18
C GLU A 155 -7.82 7.83 5.65
N ASN A 156 -7.71 7.26 4.45
CA ASN A 156 -8.78 6.49 3.84
C ASN A 156 -8.81 5.07 4.44
N PRO A 157 -9.93 4.61 5.03
CA PRO A 157 -10.00 3.28 5.62
C PRO A 157 -9.80 2.16 4.59
N ILE A 158 -9.28 1.03 5.05
CA ILE A 158 -9.08 -0.16 4.22
C ILE A 158 -10.21 -1.14 4.48
N TRP A 159 -10.97 -1.50 3.46
CA TRP A 159 -11.93 -2.59 3.54
C TRP A 159 -11.30 -3.91 3.14
N VAL A 160 -11.39 -4.90 4.03
CA VAL A 160 -10.95 -6.27 3.81
C VAL A 160 -12.19 -7.17 3.73
N TYR A 161 -12.48 -7.66 2.54
CA TYR A 161 -13.61 -8.51 2.23
C TYR A 161 -13.23 -10.00 2.36
N GLY A 162 -13.75 -10.64 3.41
CA GLY A 162 -13.70 -12.09 3.60
C GLY A 162 -14.89 -12.78 2.93
N ASP A 163 -16.11 -12.39 3.25
CA ASP A 163 -17.33 -12.76 2.54
C ASP A 163 -18.44 -11.75 2.88
N ASN A 164 -19.70 -12.05 2.57
CA ASN A 164 -20.79 -11.11 2.86
C ASN A 164 -21.09 -10.95 4.36
N ASP A 165 -20.73 -11.93 5.18
CA ASP A 165 -21.01 -11.94 6.62
C ASP A 165 -19.78 -11.58 7.48
N LYS A 166 -18.57 -11.74 6.93
CA LYS A 166 -17.29 -11.55 7.61
C LYS A 166 -16.37 -10.61 6.85
N GLN A 167 -16.38 -9.35 7.26
CA GLN A 167 -15.59 -8.27 6.66
C GLN A 167 -14.95 -7.41 7.75
N VAL A 168 -13.90 -6.69 7.39
CA VAL A 168 -13.19 -5.79 8.30
C VAL A 168 -12.99 -4.44 7.63
N ILE A 169 -13.15 -3.37 8.40
CA ILE A 169 -12.63 -2.06 8.06
C ILE A 169 -11.44 -1.78 8.99
N ILE A 170 -10.26 -1.56 8.41
CA ILE A 170 -9.08 -1.09 9.13
C ILE A 170 -9.08 0.43 9.02
N HIS A 171 -9.10 1.07 10.17
CA HIS A 171 -8.97 2.52 10.28
C HIS A 171 -7.55 2.86 10.69
N SER A 172 -6.99 3.93 10.13
CA SER A 172 -5.71 4.52 10.52
C SER A 172 -5.93 5.98 10.91
N ARG A 173 -5.14 6.46 11.88
CA ARG A 173 -5.06 7.88 12.22
C ARG A 173 -3.65 8.27 12.57
N THR A 174 -3.25 9.50 12.26
CA THR A 174 -1.96 10.07 12.65
C THR A 174 -2.16 11.14 13.73
N ASP A 175 -1.37 11.08 14.80
CA ASP A 175 -1.38 12.12 15.84
C ASP A 175 -0.48 13.32 15.47
N ASP A 176 -0.51 14.38 16.30
CA ASP A 176 0.28 15.60 16.07
C ASP A 176 1.80 15.36 16.02
N ASN A 177 2.29 14.22 16.55
CA ASN A 177 3.70 13.84 16.54
C ASN A 177 4.06 12.97 15.33
N GLY A 178 3.08 12.65 14.46
CA GLY A 178 3.24 11.76 13.31
C GLY A 178 3.16 10.28 13.67
N ALA A 179 2.69 9.91 14.86
CA ALA A 179 2.52 8.52 15.24
C ALA A 179 1.19 7.96 14.73
N ILE A 180 1.26 6.82 14.04
CA ILE A 180 0.09 6.17 13.46
C ILE A 180 -0.54 5.21 14.47
N SER A 181 -1.87 5.25 14.57
CA SER A 181 -2.68 4.29 15.32
C SER A 181 -3.72 3.65 14.41
N TYR A 182 -4.08 2.41 14.72
CA TYR A 182 -5.05 1.65 13.96
C TYR A 182 -6.17 1.07 14.82
N ARG A 183 -7.32 0.83 14.17
CA ARG A 183 -8.48 0.17 14.76
C ARG A 183 -9.06 -0.87 13.80
N TYR A 184 -9.40 -2.05 14.33
CA TYR A 184 -10.01 -3.15 13.57
C TYR A 184 -11.52 -3.15 13.81
N GLN A 185 -12.32 -2.89 12.78
CA GLN A 185 -13.78 -2.87 12.88
C GLN A 185 -14.40 -4.04 12.12
N SER A 186 -15.07 -4.94 12.82
CA SER A 186 -15.81 -6.05 12.22
C SER A 186 -17.14 -5.57 11.65
N VAL A 187 -17.42 -5.87 10.38
CA VAL A 187 -18.64 -5.47 9.69
C VAL A 187 -19.19 -6.58 8.80
N SER A 188 -20.44 -6.46 8.38
CA SER A 188 -21.08 -7.32 7.37
C SER A 188 -21.86 -6.49 6.35
N GLY A 189 -22.04 -7.06 5.16
CA GLY A 189 -22.88 -6.48 4.11
C GLY A 189 -22.44 -5.09 3.62
N LEU A 190 -21.14 -4.77 3.64
CA LEU A 190 -20.67 -3.46 3.17
C LEU A 190 -21.00 -3.27 1.68
N ARG A 191 -21.66 -2.15 1.39
CA ARG A 191 -21.99 -1.70 0.05
C ARG A 191 -21.74 -0.21 -0.10
N GLN A 192 -21.25 0.19 -1.26
CA GLN A 192 -21.29 1.59 -1.67
C GLN A 192 -22.46 1.79 -2.64
N ASN A 193 -23.20 2.89 -2.48
CA ASN A 193 -24.26 3.30 -3.40
C ASN A 193 -23.71 4.18 -4.52
N ALA A 194 -24.52 4.40 -5.57
CA ALA A 194 -24.13 5.21 -6.72
C ALA A 194 -23.79 6.67 -6.37
N ASP A 195 -24.35 7.19 -5.28
CA ASP A 195 -24.07 8.53 -4.75
C ASP A 195 -22.77 8.61 -3.93
N GLY A 196 -22.05 7.49 -3.78
CA GLY A 196 -20.82 7.39 -3.02
C GLY A 196 -21.01 7.05 -1.53
N SER A 197 -22.25 7.05 -1.02
CA SER A 197 -22.52 6.68 0.38
C SER A 197 -22.17 5.21 0.65
N VAL A 198 -21.60 4.95 1.82
CA VAL A 198 -21.19 3.60 2.24
C VAL A 198 -22.11 3.14 3.37
N VAL A 199 -22.68 1.95 3.22
CA VAL A 199 -23.57 1.33 4.21
C VAL A 199 -23.04 -0.05 4.58
N PHE A 200 -23.12 -0.40 5.86
CA PHE A 200 -22.73 -1.69 6.40
C PHE A 200 -23.41 -1.90 7.75
N LYS A 201 -23.37 -3.13 8.26
CA LYS A 201 -23.77 -3.45 9.63
C LYS A 201 -22.51 -3.70 10.46
N GLU A 202 -22.37 -3.02 11.58
CA GLU A 202 -21.31 -3.32 12.55
C GLU A 202 -21.60 -4.64 13.25
N GLU A 203 -20.59 -5.49 13.36
CA GLU A 203 -20.67 -6.81 13.98
C GLU A 203 -19.80 -6.87 15.23
N SER A 204 -20.17 -7.75 16.16
CA SER A 204 -19.29 -8.08 17.28
C SER A 204 -18.06 -8.83 16.78
N VAL A 205 -16.88 -8.44 17.27
CA VAL A 205 -15.62 -9.14 16.99
C VAL A 205 -15.74 -10.60 17.44
N GLY A 206 -15.25 -11.52 16.62
CA GLY A 206 -15.29 -12.95 16.89
C GLY A 206 -14.48 -13.74 15.87
N PRO A 207 -14.61 -15.09 15.85
CA PRO A 207 -13.83 -15.92 14.95
C PRO A 207 -14.30 -15.79 13.49
N GLY A 208 -13.38 -16.05 12.55
CA GLY A 208 -13.65 -16.15 11.12
C GLY A 208 -13.66 -14.83 10.36
N PHE A 209 -13.43 -13.69 11.04
CA PHE A 209 -13.18 -12.43 10.34
C PHE A 209 -11.79 -12.43 9.69
N PRO A 210 -11.59 -11.71 8.57
CA PRO A 210 -10.29 -11.54 7.93
C PRO A 210 -9.13 -11.27 8.90
N LEU A 211 -7.96 -11.81 8.60
CA LEU A 211 -6.73 -11.80 9.42
C LEU A 211 -6.78 -12.69 10.67
N GLY A 212 -7.95 -13.20 11.09
CA GLY A 212 -8.08 -14.26 12.09
C GLY A 212 -7.48 -13.99 13.47
N TYR A 213 -7.23 -12.72 13.83
CA TYR A 213 -6.55 -12.38 15.09
C TYR A 213 -7.30 -12.83 16.34
N PHE A 214 -8.64 -12.86 16.29
CA PHE A 214 -9.45 -13.24 17.44
C PHE A 214 -9.21 -14.70 17.85
N GLU A 215 -9.11 -15.60 16.88
CA GLU A 215 -8.93 -17.04 17.09
C GLU A 215 -7.46 -17.51 17.08
N ASP A 216 -6.51 -16.63 16.71
CA ASP A 216 -5.10 -17.02 16.61
C ASP A 216 -4.50 -17.30 18.00
N PRO A 217 -3.94 -18.49 18.26
CA PRO A 217 -3.40 -18.83 19.58
C PRO A 217 -2.15 -18.02 19.95
N ASP A 218 -1.42 -17.51 18.96
CA ASP A 218 -0.18 -16.74 19.16
C ASP A 218 -0.43 -15.23 19.23
N PHE A 219 -1.70 -14.79 19.21
CA PHE A 219 -2.05 -13.41 19.46
C PHE A 219 -1.83 -13.07 20.93
N ALA A 220 -0.97 -12.07 21.19
CA ALA A 220 -0.43 -11.81 22.53
C ALA A 220 -1.47 -11.31 23.55
N ILE A 221 -2.66 -10.91 23.07
CA ILE A 221 -3.74 -10.42 23.92
C ILE A 221 -4.52 -11.62 24.53
N PRO A 222 -4.75 -11.63 25.85
CA PRO A 222 -5.54 -12.67 26.53
C PRO A 222 -6.90 -12.88 25.87
N ALA A 223 -7.34 -14.14 25.77
CA ALA A 223 -8.51 -14.52 24.99
C ALA A 223 -9.81 -13.78 25.36
N ASP A 224 -9.99 -13.50 26.66
CA ASP A 224 -11.12 -12.75 27.22
C ASP A 224 -11.08 -11.24 26.95
N GLU A 225 -9.90 -10.70 26.60
CA GLU A 225 -9.69 -9.29 26.29
C GLU A 225 -9.68 -9.01 24.77
N ARG A 226 -9.53 -10.03 23.92
CA ARG A 226 -9.32 -9.88 22.47
C ARG A 226 -10.40 -9.04 21.77
N ALA A 227 -11.68 -9.29 22.06
CA ALA A 227 -12.77 -8.58 21.42
C ALA A 227 -12.73 -7.07 21.73
N ALA A 228 -12.50 -6.72 23.00
CA ALA A 228 -12.40 -5.34 23.44
C ALA A 228 -11.17 -4.67 22.83
N TRP A 229 -10.02 -5.34 22.89
CA TRP A 229 -8.76 -4.81 22.37
C TRP A 229 -8.83 -4.57 20.85
N LEU A 230 -9.30 -5.53 20.05
CA LEU A 230 -9.40 -5.36 18.59
C LEU A 230 -10.31 -4.19 18.20
N SER A 231 -11.34 -3.91 19.00
CA SER A 231 -12.34 -2.87 18.72
C SER A 231 -11.89 -1.46 19.08
N THR A 232 -10.69 -1.26 19.63
CA THR A 232 -10.17 0.06 20.05
C THR A 232 -8.96 0.50 19.23
N TRP A 233 -8.58 1.76 19.39
CA TRP A 233 -7.38 2.31 18.77
C TRP A 233 -6.12 1.88 19.52
N HIS A 234 -5.12 1.41 18.77
CA HIS A 234 -3.77 1.11 19.29
C HIS A 234 -2.73 1.65 18.33
N THR A 235 -1.59 2.07 18.86
CA THR A 235 -0.44 2.51 18.05
C THR A 235 0.08 1.37 17.17
N GLU A 236 0.79 1.71 16.10
CA GLU A 236 1.48 0.73 15.25
C GLU A 236 2.38 -0.22 16.08
N THR A 237 3.08 0.32 17.08
CA THR A 237 3.97 -0.46 17.94
C THR A 237 3.21 -1.46 18.81
N GLU A 238 2.07 -1.07 19.37
CA GLU A 238 1.20 -1.98 20.14
C GLU A 238 0.63 -3.08 19.25
N TRP A 239 0.19 -2.74 18.03
CA TRP A 239 -0.25 -3.73 17.04
C TRP A 239 0.87 -4.71 16.70
N MET A 240 2.07 -4.22 16.38
CA MET A 240 3.21 -5.06 16.04
C MET A 240 3.58 -6.00 17.20
N ALA A 241 3.61 -5.49 18.43
CA ALA A 241 3.82 -6.30 19.63
C ALA A 241 2.76 -7.40 19.77
N ALA A 242 1.49 -7.06 19.55
CA ALA A 242 0.38 -7.99 19.70
C ALA A 242 0.36 -9.10 18.62
N VAL A 243 0.66 -8.77 17.36
CA VAL A 243 0.44 -9.67 16.22
C VAL A 243 1.70 -10.37 15.69
N HIS A 244 2.93 -9.97 16.02
CA HIS A 244 4.15 -10.46 15.33
C HIS A 244 4.38 -12.00 15.36
N LYS A 245 3.74 -12.72 16.29
CA LYS A 245 3.81 -14.20 16.37
C LYS A 245 2.62 -14.91 15.70
N THR A 246 1.53 -14.20 15.42
CA THR A 246 0.33 -14.73 14.75
C THR A 246 0.61 -15.18 13.32
N LYS A 247 -0.35 -15.90 12.71
CA LYS A 247 -0.33 -16.26 11.29
C LYS A 247 -0.16 -15.03 10.39
N TYR A 248 -0.78 -13.90 10.72
CA TYR A 248 -0.69 -12.63 9.98
C TYR A 248 0.12 -11.60 10.75
N SER A 249 1.44 -11.77 10.78
CA SER A 249 2.28 -11.08 11.76
C SER A 249 2.34 -9.55 11.65
N ASN A 250 2.05 -8.98 10.49
CA ASN A 250 2.06 -7.53 10.25
C ASN A 250 0.98 -7.11 9.23
N ALA A 251 -0.02 -7.95 8.98
CA ALA A 251 -0.95 -7.74 7.86
C ALA A 251 -1.75 -6.45 8.01
N LEU A 252 -2.13 -6.07 9.23
CA LEU A 252 -2.88 -4.84 9.46
C LEU A 252 -2.09 -3.61 9.03
N ILE A 253 -0.84 -3.52 9.48
CA ILE A 253 0.09 -2.42 9.16
C ILE A 253 0.44 -2.46 7.66
N GLY A 254 0.80 -3.64 7.15
CA GLY A 254 1.17 -3.84 5.76
C GLY A 254 0.04 -3.57 4.76
N LEU A 255 -1.21 -3.85 5.12
CA LEU A 255 -2.37 -3.51 4.30
C LEU A 255 -2.56 -2.00 4.23
N ASN A 256 -2.40 -1.28 5.36
CA ASN A 256 -2.41 0.18 5.34
C ASN A 256 -1.30 0.69 4.42
N GLU A 257 -0.04 0.31 4.66
CA GLU A 257 1.10 0.75 3.85
C GLU A 257 0.94 0.46 2.35
N GLN A 258 0.41 -0.71 2.00
CA GLN A 258 0.27 -1.14 0.60
C GLN A 258 -0.86 -0.42 -0.15
N LEU A 259 -1.89 0.02 0.56
CA LEU A 259 -3.09 0.60 -0.01
C LEU A 259 -3.34 2.04 0.46
N ASP A 260 -2.50 2.65 1.28
CA ASP A 260 -2.59 4.06 1.65
C ASP A 260 -1.95 4.95 0.57
N ARG A 261 -2.25 6.26 0.59
CA ARG A 261 -1.68 7.24 -0.33
C ARG A 261 -0.45 7.85 0.29
N HIS A 262 0.70 7.55 -0.31
CA HIS A 262 1.98 8.12 0.07
C HIS A 262 2.29 9.37 -0.78
N PRO A 263 1.97 10.59 -0.32
CA PRO A 263 2.30 11.79 -1.08
C PRO A 263 3.81 11.89 -1.31
N VAL A 264 4.21 12.17 -2.54
CA VAL A 264 5.65 12.29 -2.90
C VAL A 264 6.26 13.56 -2.29
N PHE A 265 5.43 14.59 -2.16
CA PHE A 265 5.83 15.92 -1.74
C PHE A 265 5.03 16.29 -0.50
N ALA A 266 5.67 16.92 0.48
CA ALA A 266 5.01 17.38 1.68
C ALA A 266 3.93 18.43 1.35
N SER A 267 2.77 18.31 2.00
CA SER A 267 1.73 19.33 1.96
C SER A 267 2.20 20.59 2.69
N GLY A 268 2.05 21.77 2.07
CA GLY A 268 2.26 23.05 2.75
C GLY A 268 3.65 23.68 2.62
N GLU A 269 4.52 23.21 1.72
CA GLU A 269 5.73 23.97 1.36
C GLU A 269 5.34 25.30 0.69
N THR A 270 5.68 26.43 1.31
CA THR A 270 5.24 27.77 0.89
C THR A 270 6.14 28.45 -0.14
N ASP A 271 7.33 27.89 -0.42
CA ASP A 271 8.35 28.49 -1.31
C ASP A 271 8.49 27.73 -2.65
N VAL A 272 7.38 27.21 -3.17
CA VAL A 272 7.37 26.47 -4.42
C VAL A 272 6.94 27.40 -5.56
N SER A 273 7.75 27.49 -6.63
CA SER A 273 7.36 28.26 -7.82
C SER A 273 6.09 27.68 -8.45
N ALA A 274 5.36 28.47 -9.23
CA ALA A 274 4.16 27.99 -9.91
C ALA A 274 4.45 26.76 -10.79
N ASP A 275 5.54 26.80 -11.56
CA ASP A 275 5.96 25.70 -12.43
C ASP A 275 6.32 24.44 -11.63
N GLU A 276 7.06 24.59 -10.53
CA GLU A 276 7.39 23.47 -9.65
C GLU A 276 6.12 22.88 -9.01
N GLY A 277 5.16 23.72 -8.62
CA GLY A 277 3.86 23.26 -8.13
C GLY A 277 3.09 22.43 -9.17
N LEU A 278 3.12 22.84 -10.44
CA LEU A 278 2.54 22.09 -11.55
C LEU A 278 3.23 20.73 -11.74
N LEU A 279 4.57 20.71 -11.74
CA LEU A 279 5.36 19.49 -11.88
C LEU A 279 5.09 18.51 -10.74
N ARG A 280 5.07 18.99 -9.49
CA ARG A 280 4.76 18.17 -8.32
C ARG A 280 3.37 17.55 -8.40
N ARG A 281 2.35 18.34 -8.77
CA ARG A 281 1.00 17.84 -8.99
C ARG A 281 0.94 16.79 -10.11
N PHE A 282 1.66 17.02 -11.21
CA PHE A 282 1.74 16.05 -12.30
C PHE A 282 2.35 14.72 -11.83
N ARG A 283 3.47 14.76 -11.10
CA ARG A 283 4.12 13.57 -10.52
C ARG A 283 3.26 12.83 -9.51
N GLN A 284 2.56 13.57 -8.65
CA GLN A 284 1.61 12.99 -7.71
C GLN A 284 0.50 12.25 -8.46
N ARG A 285 -0.09 12.90 -9.48
CA ARG A 285 -1.13 12.28 -10.31
C ARG A 285 -0.63 11.04 -11.05
N GLN A 286 0.61 11.05 -11.56
CA GLN A 286 1.22 9.88 -12.19
C GLN A 286 1.27 8.68 -11.23
N ARG A 287 1.58 8.88 -9.95
CA ARG A 287 1.53 7.79 -8.96
C ARG A 287 0.10 7.32 -8.74
N GLU A 288 -0.82 8.24 -8.47
CA GLU A 288 -2.22 7.92 -8.18
C GLU A 288 -2.88 7.08 -9.26
N VAL A 289 -2.64 7.36 -10.55
CA VAL A 289 -3.26 6.61 -11.66
C VAL A 289 -2.64 5.23 -11.89
N THR A 290 -1.52 4.92 -11.23
CA THR A 290 -0.88 3.60 -11.28
C THR A 290 -1.12 2.78 -10.02
N GLU A 291 -1.79 3.34 -9.01
CA GLU A 291 -2.19 2.61 -7.81
C GLU A 291 -3.19 1.51 -8.16
N ALA A 292 -3.10 0.39 -7.44
CA ALA A 292 -4.06 -0.69 -7.61
C ALA A 292 -5.38 -0.36 -6.91
N ASP A 293 -6.49 -0.56 -7.60
CA ASP A 293 -7.84 -0.44 -6.99
C ASP A 293 -8.14 -1.60 -6.04
N LEU A 294 -7.53 -2.76 -6.28
CA LEU A 294 -7.81 -4.03 -5.64
C LEU A 294 -6.51 -4.76 -5.30
N LEU A 295 -6.40 -5.21 -4.04
CA LEU A 295 -5.43 -6.21 -3.63
C LEU A 295 -6.14 -7.54 -3.42
N ILE A 296 -5.65 -8.61 -4.04
CA ILE A 296 -6.18 -9.96 -3.90
C ILE A 296 -5.11 -10.79 -3.19
N LEU A 297 -5.41 -11.28 -1.99
CA LEU A 297 -4.50 -12.15 -1.27
C LEU A 297 -4.81 -13.63 -1.59
N ALA A 298 -3.78 -14.39 -1.96
CA ALA A 298 -3.89 -15.83 -2.06
C ALA A 298 -4.05 -16.46 -0.67
N ASN A 299 -4.84 -17.53 -0.59
CA ASN A 299 -4.98 -18.32 0.63
C ASN A 299 -3.68 -19.02 1.00
N ASP A 300 -3.56 -19.45 2.25
CA ASP A 300 -2.38 -20.17 2.72
C ASP A 300 -2.12 -21.39 1.82
N ARG A 301 -0.85 -21.54 1.41
CA ARG A 301 -0.36 -22.55 0.45
C ARG A 301 -0.89 -22.41 -0.97
N TRP A 302 -1.53 -21.29 -1.33
CA TRP A 302 -1.82 -20.91 -2.71
C TRP A 302 -0.87 -19.82 -3.20
N ASN A 303 -0.59 -19.82 -4.50
CA ASN A 303 0.07 -18.74 -5.21
C ASN A 303 -0.67 -18.46 -6.53
N PHE A 304 -0.47 -17.27 -7.10
CA PHE A 304 -1.02 -16.89 -8.40
C PHE A 304 0.04 -16.95 -9.49
N ASP A 305 0.68 -18.11 -9.67
CA ASP A 305 1.67 -18.30 -10.73
C ASP A 305 1.00 -18.78 -12.04
N VAL A 306 1.25 -18.06 -13.14
CA VAL A 306 0.58 -18.29 -14.42
C VAL A 306 1.34 -19.26 -15.34
N ARG A 307 2.58 -19.68 -15.00
CA ARG A 307 3.37 -20.58 -15.89
C ARG A 307 4.28 -21.56 -15.16
N GLY A 308 4.04 -22.86 -15.41
CA GLY A 308 4.90 -23.98 -15.04
C GLY A 308 4.76 -24.42 -13.58
N PHE A 309 5.03 -25.70 -13.29
CA PHE A 309 5.32 -26.13 -11.93
C PHE A 309 6.60 -25.41 -11.50
N ASN A 310 6.48 -24.31 -10.76
CA ASN A 310 7.61 -23.70 -10.09
C ASN A 310 7.80 -24.44 -8.76
N PRO A 311 8.81 -25.30 -8.61
CA PRO A 311 9.07 -25.99 -7.34
C PRO A 311 9.63 -25.04 -6.27
N GLY A 312 10.03 -23.82 -6.64
CA GLY A 312 10.41 -22.77 -5.71
C GLY A 312 9.16 -22.09 -5.19
N GLY A 313 8.92 -22.18 -3.88
CA GLY A 313 7.85 -21.42 -3.22
C GLY A 313 7.93 -19.92 -3.53
N ASN A 314 6.80 -19.24 -3.43
CA ASN A 314 6.70 -17.79 -3.67
C ASN A 314 6.53 -17.05 -2.34
N HIS A 315 6.86 -15.76 -2.33
CA HIS A 315 6.75 -14.84 -1.20
C HIS A 315 5.87 -13.65 -1.59
N GLY A 316 5.58 -12.74 -0.64
CA GLY A 316 4.74 -11.56 -0.89
C GLY A 316 3.32 -11.66 -0.32
N SER A 317 3.04 -12.68 0.49
CA SER A 317 1.83 -12.70 1.34
C SER A 317 2.03 -11.92 2.64
N PHE A 318 0.95 -11.63 3.35
CA PHE A 318 1.01 -11.13 4.74
C PHE A 318 1.17 -12.23 5.81
N PHE A 319 1.31 -13.50 5.40
CA PHE A 319 1.60 -14.58 6.34
C PHE A 319 2.98 -14.39 6.97
N ARG A 320 3.10 -14.76 8.25
CA ARG A 320 4.34 -14.70 9.02
C ARG A 320 5.52 -15.36 8.32
N ILE A 321 5.30 -16.46 7.59
CA ILE A 321 6.35 -17.14 6.83
C ILE A 321 6.97 -16.27 5.73
N SER A 322 6.24 -15.28 5.22
CA SER A 322 6.70 -14.35 4.18
C SER A 322 7.24 -13.03 4.75
N THR A 323 6.82 -12.65 5.95
CA THR A 323 7.10 -11.30 6.50
C THR A 323 8.04 -11.33 7.70
N ASN A 324 8.19 -12.45 8.39
CA ASN A 324 9.16 -12.59 9.49
C ASN A 324 10.57 -12.80 8.94
N SER A 325 11.47 -11.86 9.25
CA SER A 325 12.89 -11.95 8.91
C SER A 325 13.74 -11.93 10.18
N THR A 326 14.88 -12.62 10.15
CA THR A 326 15.86 -12.58 11.24
C THR A 326 16.94 -11.56 10.93
N PHE A 327 17.15 -10.60 11.83
CA PHE A 327 18.28 -9.68 11.77
C PHE A 327 19.36 -10.11 12.77
N MET A 328 20.58 -10.36 12.28
CA MET A 328 21.72 -10.73 13.11
C MET A 328 22.83 -9.71 12.94
N ILE A 329 23.41 -9.26 14.06
CA ILE A 329 24.58 -8.37 14.08
C ILE A 329 25.70 -9.09 14.84
N ALA A 330 26.90 -9.09 14.25
CA ALA A 330 28.11 -9.57 14.91
C ALA A 330 29.20 -8.49 14.82
N GLY A 331 29.99 -8.35 15.88
CA GLY A 331 31.08 -7.40 15.95
C GLY A 331 32.17 -7.84 16.94
N GLY A 332 33.35 -7.23 16.80
CA GLY A 332 34.47 -7.44 17.72
C GLY A 332 34.29 -6.72 19.05
N ARG A 333 35.23 -6.90 19.99
CA ARG A 333 35.17 -6.22 21.31
C ARG A 333 35.06 -4.70 21.19
N ASP A 334 35.67 -4.12 20.16
CA ASP A 334 35.71 -2.67 19.95
C ASP A 334 34.44 -2.09 19.32
N THR A 335 33.47 -2.92 18.91
CA THR A 335 32.22 -2.44 18.30
C THR A 335 31.10 -2.20 19.32
N GLY A 336 31.27 -2.64 20.56
CA GLY A 336 30.25 -2.52 21.61
C GLY A 336 28.98 -3.35 21.38
N ILE A 337 29.00 -4.30 20.43
CA ILE A 337 27.85 -5.16 20.14
C ILE A 337 27.76 -6.26 21.20
N PRO A 338 26.59 -6.46 21.85
CA PRO A 338 26.47 -7.42 22.95
C PRO A 338 26.55 -8.86 22.46
N ARG A 339 27.26 -9.73 23.19
CA ARG A 339 27.36 -11.14 22.83
C ARG A 339 26.13 -11.92 23.32
N GLY A 340 25.50 -12.68 22.42
CA GLY A 340 24.42 -13.60 22.77
C GLY A 340 23.11 -12.91 23.18
N LEU A 341 22.97 -11.61 22.88
CA LEU A 341 21.72 -10.89 23.10
C LEU A 341 20.67 -11.37 22.09
N ALA A 342 19.54 -11.84 22.61
CA ALA A 342 18.33 -12.09 21.85
C ALA A 342 17.37 -10.92 22.08
N VAL A 343 17.03 -10.19 21.02
CA VAL A 343 16.01 -9.15 21.05
C VAL A 343 14.69 -9.80 20.68
N GLU A 344 13.76 -9.87 21.64
CA GLU A 344 12.42 -10.45 21.41
C GLU A 344 11.38 -9.40 21.00
N GLN A 345 11.67 -8.12 21.23
CA GLN A 345 10.84 -7.00 20.78
C GLN A 345 10.77 -6.97 19.25
N PRO A 346 9.58 -6.85 18.64
CA PRO A 346 9.48 -6.79 17.19
C PRO A 346 9.84 -5.40 16.63
N TYR A 347 10.58 -5.43 15.53
CA TYR A 347 10.97 -4.29 14.72
C TYR A 347 10.63 -4.56 13.25
N ASP A 348 10.35 -3.51 12.49
CA ASP A 348 10.23 -3.57 11.04
C ASP A 348 11.60 -3.45 10.35
N SER A 349 11.63 -3.66 9.03
CA SER A 349 12.87 -3.56 8.25
C SER A 349 13.45 -2.15 8.15
N LEU A 350 12.64 -1.10 8.36
CA LEU A 350 13.12 0.29 8.35
C LEU A 350 14.01 0.57 9.56
N SER A 351 13.95 -0.25 10.62
CA SER A 351 14.85 -0.18 11.77
C SER A 351 16.32 -0.52 11.45
N PHE A 352 16.60 -1.22 10.35
CA PHE A 352 17.95 -1.68 10.02
C PHE A 352 18.93 -0.51 9.82
N VAL A 353 18.66 0.36 8.85
CA VAL A 353 19.54 1.49 8.49
C VAL A 353 19.80 2.44 9.66
N PRO A 354 18.79 2.96 10.39
CA PRO A 354 19.03 3.86 11.51
C PRO A 354 19.81 3.17 12.63
N THR A 355 19.58 1.88 12.91
CA THR A 355 20.37 1.14 13.91
C THR A 355 21.85 1.09 13.53
N VAL A 356 22.17 0.73 12.29
CA VAL A 356 23.56 0.68 11.79
C VAL A 356 24.20 2.07 11.84
N LEU A 357 23.51 3.10 11.38
CA LEU A 357 24.04 4.46 11.40
C LEU A 357 24.22 5.00 12.82
N ARG A 358 23.36 4.60 13.77
CA ARG A 358 23.49 4.96 15.19
C ARG A 358 24.73 4.32 15.80
N LEU A 359 25.01 3.05 15.52
CA LEU A 359 26.25 2.36 15.93
C LEU A 359 27.50 3.05 15.37
N MET A 360 27.42 3.62 14.18
CA MET A 360 28.52 4.37 13.55
C MET A 360 28.65 5.83 14.01
N GLY A 361 27.75 6.30 14.89
CA GLY A 361 27.71 7.72 15.30
C GLY A 361 27.33 8.68 14.16
N LYS A 362 26.64 8.19 13.13
CA LYS A 362 26.25 8.98 11.95
C LYS A 362 24.85 9.59 12.05
N ILE A 363 24.07 9.18 13.04
CA ILE A 363 22.79 9.81 13.41
C ILE A 363 22.69 10.01 14.93
N ASP A 364 21.90 11.01 15.33
CA ASP A 364 21.60 11.29 16.74
C ASP A 364 20.47 10.40 17.31
N GLU A 365 20.06 10.65 18.56
CA GLU A 365 18.98 9.92 19.25
C GLU A 365 17.60 10.15 18.63
N ASN A 366 17.45 11.21 17.84
CA ASN A 366 16.22 11.58 17.15
C ASN A 366 16.23 11.14 15.68
N ASN A 367 17.17 10.26 15.30
CA ASN A 367 17.43 9.80 13.94
C ASN A 367 17.81 10.90 12.95
N ARG A 368 18.35 12.04 13.42
CA ARG A 368 18.80 13.11 12.55
C ARG A 368 20.22 12.81 12.03
N PRO A 369 20.47 13.00 10.73
CA PRO A 369 21.77 12.75 10.13
C PRO A 369 22.84 13.72 10.63
N SER A 370 24.08 13.22 10.76
CA SER A 370 25.28 14.05 10.88
C SER A 370 25.40 15.04 9.71
N GLU A 371 26.18 16.11 9.88
CA GLU A 371 26.35 17.17 8.87
C GLU A 371 26.75 16.61 7.50
N GLY A 372 27.71 15.67 7.44
CA GLY A 372 28.12 15.05 6.18
C GLY A 372 27.01 14.26 5.48
N LEU A 373 26.14 13.57 6.22
CA LEU A 373 24.97 12.89 5.63
C LEU A 373 23.87 13.88 5.25
N ALA A 374 23.66 14.92 6.05
CA ALA A 374 22.69 15.98 5.75
C ALA A 374 23.07 16.72 4.46
N GLY A 375 24.37 17.00 4.26
CA GLY A 375 24.92 17.59 3.04
C GLY A 375 24.71 16.72 1.79
N GLN A 376 24.64 15.39 1.95
CA GLN A 376 24.30 14.46 0.88
C GLN A 376 22.78 14.36 0.59
N GLY A 377 21.96 15.12 1.32
CA GLY A 377 20.51 15.17 1.15
C GLY A 377 19.72 14.20 2.03
N PHE A 378 20.37 13.44 2.91
CA PHE A 378 19.63 12.63 3.88
C PHE A 378 18.86 13.53 4.85
N ARG A 379 17.74 13.00 5.34
CA ARG A 379 16.86 13.63 6.34
C ARG A 379 16.70 12.67 7.52
N ARG A 380 15.78 12.98 8.44
CA ARG A 380 15.45 12.10 9.55
C ARG A 380 15.08 10.71 9.03
N PHE A 381 15.70 9.66 9.57
CA PHE A 381 15.37 8.29 9.20
C PHE A 381 14.09 7.84 9.91
N PRO A 382 13.13 7.22 9.19
CA PRO A 382 11.80 6.92 9.72
C PRO A 382 11.78 5.74 10.70
N GLY A 383 12.63 4.73 10.48
CA GLY A 383 12.61 3.51 11.29
C GLY A 383 13.15 3.69 12.71
N ARG A 384 12.63 2.89 13.64
CA ARG A 384 13.06 2.90 15.05
C ARG A 384 14.44 2.29 15.20
N VAL A 385 15.29 2.86 16.04
CA VAL A 385 16.57 2.23 16.40
C VAL A 385 16.30 1.04 17.32
N ILE A 386 17.00 -0.08 17.11
CA ILE A 386 16.99 -1.23 18.03
C ILE A 386 17.88 -0.86 19.21
N THR A 387 17.30 -0.27 20.24
CA THR A 387 18.01 0.35 21.35
C THR A 387 18.73 -0.65 22.23
N GLU A 388 18.29 -1.90 22.27
CA GLU A 388 18.91 -2.98 23.04
C GLU A 388 20.33 -3.30 22.55
N VAL A 389 20.61 -3.04 21.26
CA VAL A 389 21.95 -3.18 20.68
C VAL A 389 22.82 -1.95 20.96
N ILE A 390 22.20 -0.79 21.21
CA ILE A 390 22.90 0.48 21.47
C ILE A 390 23.13 0.63 22.99
N GLY A 391 24.21 0.08 23.53
CA GLY A 391 24.68 0.50 24.86
C GLY A 391 25.07 -0.56 25.88
N SER A 392 25.20 -1.85 25.55
CA SER A 392 25.72 -2.84 26.52
C SER A 392 27.26 -2.87 26.63
N GLY A 393 27.97 -1.97 25.95
CA GLY A 393 29.43 -2.05 25.73
C GLY A 393 30.33 -1.09 26.52
N ARG A 394 29.83 -0.37 27.54
CA ARG A 394 30.67 0.41 28.48
C ARG A 394 30.23 0.21 29.92
N GLN A 395 30.15 -1.04 30.38
CA GLN A 395 30.42 -1.27 31.79
C GLN A 395 31.94 -1.21 31.94
N GLU A 396 32.44 -0.14 32.57
CA GLU A 396 33.80 -0.09 33.08
C GLU A 396 34.02 -1.32 33.96
N GLU A 397 34.76 -2.31 33.47
CA GLU A 397 35.46 -3.25 34.34
C GLU A 397 36.41 -2.41 35.20
N LYS A 398 35.95 -2.03 36.39
CA LYS A 398 36.82 -1.57 37.47
C LYS A 398 37.79 -2.70 37.76
N ARG A 399 39.01 -2.54 37.25
CA ARG A 399 40.18 -3.31 37.67
C ARG A 399 40.56 -3.02 39.11
#